data_AF-A0A2L0B7I5-F1
#
_entry.id   AF-A0A2L0B7I5-F1
#
_cell.length_a   1.000
_cell.length_b   1.000
_cell.length_c   1.000
_cell.angle_alpha   90.00
_cell.angle_beta   90.00
_cell.angle_gamma   90.00
#
_symmetry.space_group_name_H-M   'P 1'
#
loop_
_entity.id
_entity.type
_entity.pdbx_description
1 polymer ?
#
loop_
_entity_poly.entity_id
_entity_poly.type
_entity_poly.pdbx_seq_one_letter_code
_entity_poly.pdbx_strand_id
1 'polypeptide(L)'
;LEGGLKFDFSEISLPKDCLSQNNECNDDNELNEDEYNYDSDNEDSTNALQSCFKTMVDTLSKQDPETIGQVQSLVKELRRITLLWDELWLGTLAQHQTEISKRQQQLEYEIEKVNENPNLNKEEKMSLIAEKHRIIIKPIVFVLEQLQEVTSVEPETPHERQFQEKYMNDIKEVIEKLKKPENPEKPQESLQPLKTLQKQFQQKFHRRASYSLKMQSISPVLASIKNTLIAMPGLATSAKTTVTISHVYNVVSILPTKTKPKKLIFYGSDGQTYTYLFKGLEDLHLDERIMQFLSIANTMMVQNADLTGQNLYRARHYSVIPLGPRSGLISWVDGTTPVFALYKRWQQRETAKPNTKNSINTNTGILRPSELFYNKLNPLLKEHGVKNLENRKEWPLSVLKQVLTELMAETPSDLLAKEFWCNSISASSWWQVVKRYSYSVAVMSIIGYIIGLGDRHLDNVLVDLSSGEV
;
A
#
# COMPACT_ATOMS: atom_id res chain seq x y z
N LEU A 1 32.02 15.59 15.42
CA LEU A 1 31.59 14.21 15.76
C LEU A 1 30.51 13.85 14.75
N GLU A 2 30.95 13.69 13.50
CA GLU A 2 30.15 13.36 12.33
C GLU A 2 30.42 11.88 12.07
N GLY A 3 29.41 11.04 12.22
CA GLY A 3 29.55 9.58 12.13
C GLY A 3 28.28 8.82 12.52
N GLY A 4 27.11 9.48 12.45
CA GLY A 4 25.83 8.80 12.50
C GLY A 4 25.36 8.59 11.07
N LEU A 5 25.18 7.33 10.66
CA LEU A 5 24.35 7.00 9.50
C LEU A 5 23.02 7.74 9.68
N LYS A 6 22.77 8.73 8.82
CA LYS A 6 21.45 9.36 8.74
C LYS A 6 20.46 8.25 8.46
N PHE A 7 19.42 8.15 9.28
CA PHE A 7 18.29 7.27 9.03
C PHE A 7 17.72 7.59 7.65
N ASP A 8 18.10 6.80 6.66
CA ASP A 8 17.53 6.95 5.34
C ASP A 8 16.15 6.31 5.41
N PHE A 9 15.13 7.10 5.09
CA PHE A 9 13.79 6.57 4.99
C PHE A 9 13.82 5.31 4.13
N SER A 10 14.64 5.24 3.06
CA SER A 10 14.82 4.09 2.15
C SER A 10 14.96 2.71 2.83
N GLU A 11 15.41 2.63 4.09
CA GLU A 11 15.56 1.38 4.86
C GLU A 11 14.24 0.87 5.48
N ILE A 12 13.21 1.72 5.61
CA ILE A 12 11.87 1.31 6.07
C ILE A 12 11.16 0.51 4.98
N SER A 13 11.43 -0.79 4.91
CA SER A 13 10.66 -1.73 4.09
C SER A 13 9.59 -2.42 4.93
N LEU A 14 8.30 -2.20 4.63
CA LEU A 14 7.28 -3.10 5.16
C LEU A 14 7.64 -4.54 4.72
N PRO A 15 7.61 -5.55 5.61
CA PRO A 15 8.04 -6.90 5.26
C PRO A 15 7.26 -7.41 4.05
N LYS A 16 7.97 -7.90 3.02
CA LYS A 16 7.39 -8.57 1.85
C LYS A 16 6.58 -9.82 2.24
N ASP A 17 6.85 -10.41 3.40
CA ASP A 17 6.27 -11.71 3.80
C ASP A 17 5.09 -11.65 4.77
N CYS A 18 4.37 -10.52 4.82
CA CYS A 18 3.08 -10.46 5.51
C CYS A 18 1.97 -9.92 4.61
N LEU A 19 2.17 -9.96 3.28
CA LEU A 19 1.24 -9.42 2.29
C LEU A 19 0.97 -10.30 1.08
N SER A 20 1.79 -11.31 0.81
CA SER A 20 1.51 -12.28 -0.23
C SER A 20 0.66 -13.42 0.33
N GLN A 21 -0.52 -13.64 -0.24
CA GLN A 21 -1.05 -14.99 -0.31
C GLN A 21 -0.32 -15.73 -1.43
N ASN A 22 0.97 -16.01 -1.26
CA ASN A 22 1.67 -16.99 -2.07
C ASN A 22 2.08 -18.14 -1.14
N ASN A 23 1.19 -19.13 -1.03
CA ASN A 23 1.65 -20.49 -0.76
C ASN A 23 2.25 -21.00 -2.06
N GLU A 24 3.58 -20.83 -2.22
CA GLU A 24 4.38 -21.63 -3.13
C GLU A 24 5.85 -21.63 -2.65
N CYS A 25 6.16 -22.68 -1.90
CA CYS A 25 7.40 -23.46 -1.88
C CYS A 25 8.76 -22.81 -1.64
N ASN A 26 9.32 -23.16 -0.47
CA ASN A 26 10.73 -23.48 -0.30
C ASN A 26 11.22 -24.40 -1.42
N ASP A 27 12.00 -23.85 -2.34
CA ASP A 27 13.26 -24.40 -2.84
C ASP A 27 13.81 -23.33 -3.79
N ASP A 28 14.84 -22.60 -3.34
CA ASP A 28 15.85 -21.88 -4.13
C ASP A 28 16.73 -21.09 -3.14
N ASN A 29 17.41 -21.84 -2.26
CA ASN A 29 18.58 -21.36 -1.55
C ASN A 29 19.81 -21.84 -2.33
N GLU A 30 20.19 -21.11 -3.37
CA GLU A 30 21.57 -21.10 -3.86
C GLU A 30 21.69 -20.00 -4.92
N LEU A 31 22.80 -19.24 -4.85
CA LEU A 31 23.23 -18.14 -5.73
C LEU A 31 22.68 -16.75 -5.36
N ASN A 32 23.34 -16.12 -4.38
CA ASN A 32 23.68 -14.69 -4.39
C ASN A 32 24.73 -14.42 -3.30
N GLU A 33 25.90 -15.06 -3.42
CA GLU A 33 27.14 -14.56 -2.82
C GLU A 33 27.98 -13.99 -3.96
N ASP A 34 27.73 -12.73 -4.33
CA ASP A 34 28.66 -11.89 -5.09
C ASP A 34 28.11 -10.44 -5.10
N GLU A 35 28.05 -9.83 -3.92
CA GLU A 35 27.79 -8.39 -3.79
C GLU A 35 28.81 -7.77 -2.83
N TYR A 36 30.07 -7.71 -3.26
CA TYR A 36 31.08 -6.85 -2.66
C TYR A 36 31.93 -6.20 -3.75
N ASN A 37 32.03 -4.86 -3.68
CA ASN A 37 32.84 -3.91 -4.47
C ASN A 37 32.24 -3.28 -5.74
N TYR A 38 31.21 -2.45 -5.59
CA TYR A 38 30.87 -1.44 -6.62
C TYR A 38 30.38 -0.10 -6.05
N ASP A 39 30.97 0.41 -4.96
CA ASP A 39 30.54 1.68 -4.35
C ASP A 39 31.38 2.92 -4.71
N SER A 40 32.50 2.80 -5.44
CA SER A 40 33.35 3.97 -5.72
C SER A 40 32.96 4.78 -6.96
N ASP A 41 32.28 4.19 -7.95
CA ASP A 41 31.98 4.86 -9.24
C ASP A 41 30.58 5.51 -9.30
N ASN A 42 29.71 5.25 -8.31
CA ASN A 42 28.33 5.74 -8.29
C ASN A 42 28.14 7.09 -7.58
N GLU A 43 29.07 7.52 -6.72
CA GLU A 43 28.95 8.80 -6.04
C GLU A 43 29.15 9.97 -7.01
N ASP A 44 30.09 9.86 -7.95
CA ASP A 44 30.38 10.92 -8.94
C ASP A 44 29.23 11.11 -9.94
N SER A 45 28.58 10.02 -10.37
CA SER A 45 27.42 10.08 -11.27
C SER A 45 26.18 10.65 -10.56
N THR A 46 25.98 10.31 -9.29
CA THR A 46 24.92 10.85 -8.44
C THR A 46 25.11 12.35 -8.19
N ASN A 47 26.35 12.78 -7.90
CA ASN A 47 26.71 14.18 -7.72
C ASN A 47 26.54 14.98 -9.02
N ALA A 48 26.88 14.40 -10.17
CA ALA A 48 26.66 15.02 -11.48
C ALA A 48 25.17 15.24 -11.77
N LEU A 49 24.32 14.24 -11.54
CA LEU A 49 22.87 14.35 -11.72
C LEU A 49 22.26 15.41 -10.78
N GLN A 50 22.67 15.43 -9.51
CA GLN A 50 22.22 16.44 -8.54
C GLN A 50 22.60 17.86 -8.99
N SER A 51 23.80 18.05 -9.52
CA SER A 51 24.26 19.34 -10.07
C SER A 51 23.41 19.77 -11.28
N CYS A 52 23.11 18.84 -12.19
CA CYS A 52 22.23 19.09 -13.33
C CYS A 52 20.80 19.48 -12.88
N PHE A 53 20.20 18.74 -11.95
CA PHE A 53 18.87 19.06 -11.42
C PHE A 53 18.85 20.43 -10.74
N LYS A 54 19.87 20.76 -9.94
CA LYS A 54 19.99 22.06 -9.31
C LYS A 54 20.05 23.19 -10.35
N THR A 55 20.86 23.02 -11.40
CA THR A 55 20.98 24.01 -12.49
C THR A 55 19.66 24.20 -13.25
N MET A 56 18.90 23.12 -13.49
CA MET A 56 17.57 23.21 -14.10
C MET A 56 16.58 23.95 -13.21
N VAL A 57 16.54 23.64 -11.91
CA VAL A 57 15.68 24.34 -10.94
C VAL A 57 16.06 25.81 -10.84
N ASP A 58 17.35 26.15 -10.83
CA ASP A 58 17.82 27.55 -10.80
C ASP A 58 17.40 28.31 -12.07
N THR A 59 17.43 27.64 -13.23
CA THR A 59 16.99 28.24 -14.51
C THR A 59 15.48 28.47 -14.53
N LEU A 60 14.69 27.48 -14.11
CA LEU A 60 13.23 27.59 -14.03
C LEU A 60 12.80 28.64 -12.98
N SER A 61 13.49 28.70 -11.84
CA SER A 61 13.22 29.69 -10.78
C SER A 61 13.51 31.12 -11.24
N LYS A 62 14.45 31.32 -12.17
CA LYS A 62 14.68 32.64 -12.80
C LYS A 62 13.59 33.03 -13.79
N GLN A 63 12.95 32.07 -14.44
CA GLN A 63 11.89 32.32 -15.41
C GLN A 63 10.55 32.58 -14.73
N ASP A 64 10.20 31.74 -13.75
CA ASP A 64 8.95 31.87 -12.99
C ASP A 64 9.18 31.49 -11.50
N PRO A 65 9.68 32.43 -10.69
CA PRO A 65 10.00 32.18 -9.28
C PRO A 65 8.77 31.85 -8.44
N GLU A 66 7.61 32.42 -8.79
CA GLU A 66 6.39 32.23 -8.01
C GLU A 66 5.85 30.82 -8.19
N THR A 67 5.70 30.35 -9.44
CA THR A 67 5.22 28.99 -9.71
C THR A 67 6.15 27.94 -9.11
N ILE A 68 7.47 28.10 -9.25
CA ILE A 68 8.43 27.15 -8.68
C ILE A 68 8.38 27.14 -7.15
N GLY A 69 8.27 28.29 -6.50
CA GLY A 69 8.09 28.37 -5.05
C GLY A 69 6.81 27.67 -4.57
N GLN A 70 5.69 27.88 -5.29
CA GLN A 70 4.42 27.22 -5.00
C GLN A 70 4.52 25.69 -5.18
N VAL A 71 5.17 25.19 -6.25
CA VAL A 71 5.38 23.76 -6.48
C VAL A 71 6.28 23.13 -5.42
N GLN A 72 7.38 23.80 -5.04
CA GLN A 72 8.26 23.30 -3.98
C GLN A 72 7.52 23.17 -2.65
N SER A 73 6.69 24.16 -2.30
CA SER A 73 5.85 24.11 -1.10
C SER A 73 4.84 22.96 -1.19
N LEU A 74 4.15 22.80 -2.33
CA LEU A 74 3.20 21.71 -2.55
C LEU A 74 3.87 20.33 -2.36
N VAL A 75 5.02 20.11 -3.01
CA VAL A 75 5.74 18.82 -2.92
C VAL A 75 6.27 18.57 -1.52
N LYS A 76 6.80 19.59 -0.82
CA LYS A 76 7.23 19.48 0.57
C LYS A 76 6.08 19.01 1.47
N GLU A 77 4.91 19.64 1.34
CA GLU A 77 3.75 19.31 2.15
C GLU A 77 3.13 17.95 1.78
N LEU A 78 3.08 17.60 0.50
CA LEU A 78 2.67 16.26 0.06
C LEU A 78 3.58 15.20 0.67
N ARG A 79 4.91 15.39 0.61
CA ARG A 79 5.87 14.48 1.25
C ARG A 79 5.63 14.37 2.75
N ARG A 80 5.35 15.48 3.46
CA ARG A 80 5.03 15.47 4.89
C ARG A 80 3.78 14.66 5.22
N ILE A 81 2.69 14.81 4.47
CA ILE A 81 1.44 14.08 4.74
C ILE A 81 1.46 12.62 4.27
N THR A 82 2.52 12.18 3.58
CA THR A 82 2.67 10.80 3.07
C THR A 82 2.58 9.81 4.21
N LEU A 83 3.38 10.03 5.25
CA LEU A 83 3.53 9.16 6.39
C LEU A 83 3.56 10.02 7.65
N LEU A 84 2.44 10.02 8.38
CA LEU A 84 2.34 10.77 9.63
C LEU A 84 3.19 10.09 10.71
N TRP A 85 3.61 10.84 11.73
CA TRP A 85 4.49 10.30 12.78
C TRP A 85 3.92 9.06 13.49
N ASP A 86 2.62 9.03 13.78
CA ASP A 86 1.97 7.85 14.36
C ASP A 86 1.88 6.66 13.40
N GLU A 87 1.74 6.91 12.09
CA GLU A 87 1.82 5.87 11.05
C GLU A 87 3.23 5.31 10.93
N LEU A 88 4.24 6.17 10.99
CA LEU A 88 5.67 5.81 10.99
C LEU A 88 5.98 4.89 12.18
N TRP A 89 5.65 5.32 13.40
CA TRP A 89 5.85 4.52 14.60
C TRP A 89 5.13 3.16 14.52
N LEU A 90 3.86 3.15 14.12
CA LEU A 90 3.11 1.91 13.98
C LEU A 90 3.73 0.98 12.92
N GLY A 91 4.09 1.53 11.76
CA GLY A 91 4.65 0.79 10.64
C GLY A 91 5.98 0.14 10.99
N THR A 92 6.90 0.90 11.58
CA THR A 92 8.22 0.40 12.00
C THR A 92 8.11 -0.63 13.13
N LEU A 93 7.26 -0.40 14.14
CA LEU A 93 7.03 -1.38 15.21
C LEU A 93 6.42 -2.68 14.67
N ALA A 94 5.53 -2.60 13.68
CA ALA A 94 4.95 -3.78 13.03
C ALA A 94 5.99 -4.54 12.20
N GLN A 95 6.86 -3.84 11.47
CA GLN A 95 7.95 -4.42 10.68
C GLN A 95 8.93 -5.20 11.56
N HIS A 96 9.32 -4.64 12.71
CA HIS A 96 10.26 -5.29 13.62
C HIS A 96 9.60 -6.22 14.64
N GLN A 97 8.29 -6.48 14.58
CA GLN A 97 7.58 -7.28 15.57
C GLN A 97 8.14 -8.71 15.69
N THR A 98 8.44 -9.34 14.55
CA THR A 98 9.02 -10.69 14.50
C THR A 98 10.41 -10.71 15.12
N GLU A 99 11.21 -9.68 14.84
CA GLU A 99 12.56 -9.55 15.40
C GLU A 99 12.52 -9.29 16.91
N ILE A 100 11.65 -8.40 17.37
CA ILE A 100 11.42 -8.14 18.80
C ILE A 100 11.04 -9.44 19.52
N SER A 101 10.18 -10.27 18.92
CA SER A 101 9.76 -11.56 19.49
C SER A 101 10.90 -12.58 19.54
N LYS A 102 11.73 -12.65 18.48
CA LYS A 102 12.93 -13.51 18.44
C LYS A 102 13.95 -13.11 19.51
N ARG A 103 14.21 -11.80 19.64
CA ARG A 103 15.13 -11.25 20.66
C ARG A 103 14.62 -11.49 22.07
N GLN A 104 13.31 -11.42 22.29
CA GLN A 104 12.69 -11.79 23.56
C GLN A 104 13.00 -13.26 23.92
N GLN A 105 12.75 -14.20 22.99
CA GLN A 105 13.01 -15.62 23.21
C GLN A 105 14.51 -15.90 23.43
N GLN A 106 15.38 -15.24 22.66
CA GLN A 106 16.83 -15.34 22.83
C GLN A 106 17.28 -14.89 24.23
N LEU A 107 16.71 -13.78 24.71
CA LEU A 107 17.01 -13.26 26.04
C LEU A 107 16.52 -14.22 27.15
N GLU A 108 15.33 -14.82 27.00
CA GLU A 108 14.81 -15.84 27.93
C GLU A 108 15.76 -17.04 28.02
N TYR A 109 16.23 -17.55 26.88
CA TYR A 109 17.19 -18.66 26.82
C TYR A 109 18.55 -18.34 27.46
N GLU A 110 19.11 -17.16 27.18
CA GLU A 110 20.40 -16.76 27.75
C GLU A 110 20.32 -16.55 29.27
N ILE A 111 19.20 -16.04 29.79
CA ILE A 111 18.98 -15.89 31.23
C ILE A 111 18.91 -17.25 31.93
N GLU A 112 18.18 -18.21 31.34
CA GLU A 112 18.09 -19.58 31.86
C GLU A 112 19.48 -20.21 31.97
N LYS A 113 20.28 -20.10 30.90
CA LYS A 113 21.67 -20.60 30.87
C LYS A 113 22.58 -19.96 31.92
N VAL A 114 22.44 -18.66 32.17
CA VAL A 114 23.22 -17.96 33.21
C VAL A 114 22.78 -18.39 34.61
N ASN A 115 21.50 -18.64 34.80
CA ASN A 115 20.96 -19.11 36.07
C ASN A 115 21.37 -20.56 36.39
N GLU A 116 21.42 -21.44 35.39
CA GLU A 116 21.85 -22.84 35.53
C GLU A 116 23.35 -23.00 35.84
N ASN A 117 24.18 -21.99 35.57
CA ASN A 117 25.62 -22.09 35.79
C ASN A 117 25.95 -22.14 37.30
N PRO A 118 26.58 -23.23 37.82
CA PRO A 118 26.90 -23.37 39.24
C PRO A 118 28.13 -22.55 39.65
N ASN A 119 28.94 -22.06 38.70
CA ASN A 119 30.22 -21.40 38.98
C ASN A 119 30.11 -19.88 39.18
N LEU A 120 28.90 -19.30 39.11
CA LEU A 120 28.69 -17.86 39.20
C LEU A 120 27.96 -17.50 40.50
N ASN A 121 28.44 -16.46 41.18
CA ASN A 121 27.77 -15.89 42.34
C ASN A 121 26.52 -15.10 41.92
N LYS A 122 25.60 -14.85 42.87
CA LYS A 122 24.33 -14.16 42.58
C LYS A 122 24.53 -12.75 42.00
N GLU A 123 25.53 -12.01 42.49
CA GLU A 123 25.88 -10.68 41.95
C GLU A 123 26.47 -10.75 40.54
N GLU A 124 27.31 -11.75 40.26
CA GLU A 124 27.89 -11.98 38.93
C GLU A 124 26.81 -12.39 37.93
N LYS A 125 25.86 -13.23 38.34
CA LYS A 125 24.69 -13.60 37.53
C LYS A 125 23.85 -12.37 37.17
N MET A 126 23.53 -11.51 38.13
CA MET A 126 22.77 -10.28 37.86
C MET A 126 23.51 -9.33 36.91
N SER A 127 24.82 -9.13 37.11
CA SER A 127 25.61 -8.27 36.23
C SER A 127 25.69 -8.83 34.81
N LEU A 128 25.83 -10.16 34.67
CA LEU A 128 25.95 -10.80 33.36
C LEU A 128 24.60 -10.82 32.63
N ILE A 129 23.49 -11.01 33.34
CA ILE A 129 22.14 -10.89 32.79
C ILE A 129 21.88 -9.45 32.30
N ALA A 130 22.26 -8.44 33.08
CA ALA A 130 22.09 -7.04 32.69
C ALA A 130 22.90 -6.70 31.41
N GLU A 131 24.14 -7.19 31.30
CA GLU A 131 24.96 -6.97 30.11
C GLU A 131 24.41 -7.72 28.88
N LYS A 132 23.94 -8.96 29.08
CA LYS A 132 23.27 -9.75 28.03
C LYS A 132 21.99 -9.08 27.53
N HIS A 133 21.17 -8.57 28.45
CA HIS A 133 19.98 -7.77 28.13
C HIS A 133 20.36 -6.57 27.26
N ARG A 134 21.32 -5.76 27.71
CA ARG A 134 21.81 -4.60 26.98
C ARG A 134 22.26 -4.96 25.55
N ILE A 135 23.04 -6.02 25.38
CA ILE A 135 23.56 -6.44 24.07
C ILE A 135 22.42 -6.90 23.14
N ILE A 136 21.51 -7.73 23.63
CA ILE A 136 20.42 -8.32 22.82
C ILE A 136 19.38 -7.26 22.42
N ILE A 137 19.10 -6.30 23.31
CA ILE A 137 18.08 -5.26 23.11
C ILE A 137 18.63 -4.01 22.42
N LYS A 138 19.95 -3.81 22.37
CA LYS A 138 20.59 -2.66 21.70
C LYS A 138 20.08 -2.39 20.28
N PRO A 139 19.89 -3.38 19.38
CA PRO A 139 19.35 -3.12 18.05
C PRO A 139 17.92 -2.55 18.08
N ILE A 140 17.08 -3.01 19.01
CA ILE A 140 15.70 -2.52 19.17
C ILE A 140 15.74 -1.07 19.68
N VAL A 141 16.56 -0.80 20.70
CA VAL A 141 16.75 0.56 21.23
C VAL A 141 17.24 1.51 20.16
N PHE A 142 18.21 1.08 19.34
CA PHE A 142 18.72 1.89 18.23
C PHE A 142 17.60 2.31 17.27
N VAL A 143 16.73 1.38 16.85
CA VAL A 143 15.58 1.72 15.98
C VAL A 143 14.64 2.72 16.66
N LEU A 144 14.32 2.52 17.94
CA LEU A 144 13.43 3.43 18.68
C LEU A 144 14.05 4.82 18.88
N GLU A 145 15.36 4.91 19.09
CA GLU A 145 16.10 6.17 19.19
C GLU A 145 16.10 6.93 17.85
N GLN A 146 16.29 6.23 16.73
CA GLN A 146 16.19 6.84 15.41
C GLN A 146 14.78 7.38 15.13
N LEU A 147 13.73 6.61 15.48
CA LEU A 147 12.35 7.09 15.39
C LEU A 147 12.09 8.30 16.31
N GLN A 148 12.64 8.27 17.52
CA GLN A 148 12.55 9.38 18.46
C GLN A 148 13.23 10.62 17.88
N GLU A 149 14.41 10.49 17.28
CA GLU A 149 15.14 11.59 16.67
C GLU A 149 14.30 12.26 15.58
N VAL A 150 13.76 11.48 14.65
CA VAL A 150 12.88 11.97 13.57
C VAL A 150 11.62 12.65 14.11
N THR A 151 11.03 12.14 15.20
CA THR A 151 9.77 12.66 15.75
C THR A 151 9.95 13.70 16.88
N SER A 152 11.20 14.01 17.24
CA SER A 152 11.56 15.05 18.23
C SER A 152 11.77 16.44 17.64
N VAL A 153 11.82 16.55 16.30
CA VAL A 153 11.98 17.81 15.58
C VAL A 153 10.82 18.77 15.88
N GLU A 154 11.07 20.07 15.77
CA GLU A 154 10.04 21.09 16.01
C GLU A 154 8.78 20.81 15.17
N PRO A 155 7.58 20.73 15.79
CA PRO A 155 6.35 20.39 15.09
C PRO A 155 5.89 21.56 14.22
N GLU A 156 5.76 21.32 12.91
CA GLU A 156 5.26 22.31 11.93
C GLU A 156 3.72 22.26 11.82
N THR A 157 3.11 21.13 12.15
CA THR A 157 1.65 20.91 12.00
C THR A 157 0.95 20.70 13.35
N PRO A 158 -0.36 21.03 13.44
CA PRO A 158 -1.14 20.72 14.64
C PRO A 158 -1.13 19.23 15.03
N HIS A 159 -1.14 18.33 14.03
CA HIS A 159 -1.09 16.89 14.26
C HIS A 159 0.25 16.44 14.86
N GLU A 160 1.37 16.98 14.36
CA GLU A 160 2.71 16.74 14.91
C GLU A 160 2.82 17.22 16.37
N ARG A 161 2.31 18.41 16.67
CA ARG A 161 2.29 18.94 18.04
C ARG A 161 1.49 18.04 18.99
N GLN A 162 0.29 17.63 18.58
CA GLN A 162 -0.55 16.71 19.36
C GLN A 162 0.10 15.35 19.58
N PHE A 163 0.86 14.87 18.59
CA PHE A 163 1.63 13.63 18.73
C PHE A 163 2.68 13.77 19.84
N GLN A 164 3.47 14.83 19.81
CA GLN A 164 4.53 15.05 20.80
C GLN A 164 3.96 15.24 22.21
N GLU A 165 2.94 16.09 22.36
CA GLU A 165 2.29 16.35 23.65
C GLU A 165 1.75 15.06 24.29
N LYS A 166 1.29 14.11 23.47
CA LYS A 166 0.66 12.88 23.96
C LYS A 166 1.63 11.73 24.16
N TYR A 167 2.58 11.52 23.25
CA TYR A 167 3.37 10.29 23.20
C TYR A 167 4.87 10.48 23.52
N MET A 168 5.40 11.71 23.46
CA MET A 168 6.85 11.90 23.52
C MET A 168 7.46 11.54 24.88
N ASN A 169 6.73 11.84 25.97
CA ASN A 169 7.17 11.48 27.32
C ASN A 169 7.15 9.97 27.51
N ASP A 170 6.07 9.31 27.09
CA ASP A 170 5.94 7.85 27.15
C ASP A 170 7.02 7.15 26.31
N ILE A 171 7.33 7.65 25.10
CA ILE A 171 8.40 7.12 24.25
C ILE A 171 9.75 7.20 24.95
N LYS A 172 10.09 8.37 25.52
CA LYS A 172 11.35 8.55 26.27
C LYS A 172 11.43 7.61 27.46
N GLU A 173 10.34 7.47 28.22
CA GLU A 173 10.27 6.56 29.36
C GLU A 173 10.45 5.10 28.93
N VAL A 174 9.82 4.68 27.83
CA VAL A 174 9.98 3.33 27.29
C VAL A 174 11.42 3.07 26.85
N ILE A 175 12.07 4.01 26.15
CA ILE A 175 13.45 3.86 25.70
C ILE A 175 14.40 3.76 26.91
N GLU A 176 14.22 4.60 27.93
CA GLU A 176 15.04 4.53 29.15
C GLU A 176 14.81 3.22 29.93
N LYS A 177 13.57 2.75 30.05
CA LYS A 177 13.25 1.43 30.66
C LYS A 177 13.83 0.25 29.89
N LEU A 178 13.95 0.36 28.57
CA LEU A 178 14.60 -0.67 27.74
C LEU A 178 16.13 -0.65 27.88
N LYS A 179 16.74 0.53 28.08
CA LYS A 179 18.19 0.64 28.35
C LYS A 179 18.57 0.20 29.76
N LYS A 180 17.72 0.50 30.73
CA LYS A 180 17.94 0.22 32.16
C LYS A 180 16.70 -0.47 32.75
N PRO A 181 16.54 -1.78 32.53
CA PRO A 181 15.42 -2.53 33.08
C PRO A 181 15.53 -2.62 34.61
N GLU A 182 14.41 -2.41 35.32
CA GLU A 182 14.34 -2.59 36.78
C GLU A 182 14.56 -4.05 37.19
N ASN A 183 14.05 -5.00 36.40
CA ASN A 183 14.21 -6.43 36.59
C ASN A 183 14.82 -7.10 35.33
N PRO A 184 16.15 -7.12 35.19
CA PRO A 184 16.83 -7.78 34.07
C PRO A 184 16.54 -9.29 33.98
N GLU A 185 16.25 -9.93 35.11
CA GLU A 185 15.98 -11.36 35.23
C GLU A 185 14.66 -11.81 34.57
N LYS A 186 13.77 -10.87 34.24
CA LYS A 186 12.46 -11.15 33.64
C LYS A 186 12.29 -10.43 32.30
N PRO A 187 12.61 -11.09 31.18
CA PRO A 187 12.50 -10.52 29.83
C PRO A 187 11.11 -10.00 29.52
N GLN A 188 10.08 -10.73 29.97
CA GLN A 188 8.69 -10.37 29.73
C GLN A 188 8.33 -9.03 30.34
N GLU A 189 8.80 -8.74 31.56
CA GLU A 189 8.57 -7.46 32.26
C GLU A 189 9.35 -6.34 31.57
N SER A 190 10.60 -6.59 31.18
CA SER A 190 11.45 -5.60 30.50
C SER A 190 10.89 -5.08 29.17
N LEU A 191 10.15 -5.93 28.44
CA LEU A 191 9.54 -5.60 27.15
C LEU A 191 8.05 -5.21 27.25
N GLN A 192 7.42 -5.29 28.43
CA GLN A 192 6.02 -4.83 28.62
C GLN A 192 5.81 -3.35 28.25
N PRO A 193 6.72 -2.40 28.58
CA PRO A 193 6.53 -1.00 28.20
C PRO A 193 6.41 -0.83 26.69
N LEU A 194 7.24 -1.52 25.92
CA LEU A 194 7.20 -1.51 24.46
C LEU A 194 5.90 -2.10 23.90
N LYS A 195 5.45 -3.24 24.43
CA LYS A 195 4.16 -3.86 24.05
C LYS A 195 2.97 -2.95 24.36
N THR A 196 3.02 -2.24 25.48
CA THR A 196 1.98 -1.29 25.87
C THR A 196 1.94 -0.10 24.92
N LEU A 197 3.09 0.49 24.59
CA LEU A 197 3.21 1.58 23.62
C LEU A 197 2.68 1.14 22.24
N GLN A 198 3.06 -0.05 21.78
CA GLN A 198 2.58 -0.60 20.51
C GLN A 198 1.05 -0.77 20.51
N LYS A 199 0.47 -1.27 21.60
CA LYS A 199 -0.99 -1.41 21.76
C LYS A 199 -1.70 -0.06 21.74
N GLN A 200 -1.12 0.97 22.36
CA GLN A 200 -1.68 2.33 22.31
C GLN A 200 -1.72 2.89 20.88
N PHE A 201 -0.65 2.69 20.09
CA PHE A 201 -0.64 3.07 18.67
C PHE A 201 -1.69 2.28 17.90
N GLN A 202 -1.74 0.95 18.04
CA GLN A 202 -2.71 0.10 17.36
C GLN A 202 -4.16 0.50 17.67
N GLN A 203 -4.49 0.79 18.94
CA GLN A 203 -5.85 1.17 19.34
C GLN A 203 -6.34 2.46 18.67
N LYS A 204 -5.44 3.43 18.38
CA LYS A 204 -5.82 4.64 17.63
C LYS A 204 -6.31 4.28 16.23
N PHE A 205 -5.61 3.40 15.52
CA PHE A 205 -5.90 3.08 14.12
C PHE A 205 -7.13 2.20 13.90
N HIS A 206 -7.62 1.48 14.92
CA HIS A 206 -8.85 0.69 14.82
C HIS A 206 -10.13 1.53 15.02
N ARG A 207 -10.01 2.79 15.44
CA ARG A 207 -11.16 3.69 15.60
C ARG A 207 -11.63 4.16 14.23
N ARG A 208 -12.95 4.12 13.97
CA ARG A 208 -13.55 4.59 12.71
C ARG A 208 -13.19 6.05 12.36
N ALA A 209 -12.98 6.89 13.37
CA ALA A 209 -12.56 8.28 13.20
C ALA A 209 -11.17 8.43 12.56
N SER A 210 -10.34 7.38 12.59
CA SER A 210 -8.97 7.38 12.05
C SER A 210 -8.91 7.19 10.55
N TYR A 211 -10.04 6.92 9.88
CA TYR A 211 -10.11 6.86 8.41
C TYR A 211 -10.37 8.21 7.74
N SER A 212 -10.53 9.29 8.52
CA SER A 212 -10.72 10.64 8.00
C SER A 212 -9.86 11.63 8.75
N LEU A 213 -9.06 12.38 8.01
CA LEU A 213 -8.17 13.42 8.53
C LEU A 213 -8.62 14.78 8.00
N LYS A 214 -8.46 15.82 8.83
CA LYS A 214 -8.68 17.20 8.38
C LYS A 214 -7.38 17.75 7.81
N MET A 215 -7.42 18.31 6.60
CA MET A 215 -6.23 18.90 5.95
C MET A 215 -5.61 19.97 6.86
N GLN A 216 -6.41 20.84 7.46
CA GLN A 216 -5.95 21.85 8.42
C GLN A 216 -5.10 21.29 9.58
N SER A 217 -5.33 20.04 9.99
CA SER A 217 -4.58 19.41 11.09
C SER A 217 -3.25 18.80 10.64
N ILE A 218 -3.18 18.31 9.40
CA ILE A 218 -2.01 17.58 8.87
C ILE A 218 -1.14 18.46 7.96
N SER A 219 -1.69 19.50 7.35
CA SER A 219 -0.99 20.52 6.58
C SER A 219 -1.85 21.79 6.49
N PRO A 220 -1.61 22.78 7.37
CA PRO A 220 -2.24 24.10 7.29
C PRO A 220 -1.95 24.81 5.98
N VAL A 221 -0.76 24.57 5.41
CA VAL A 221 -0.33 25.15 4.13
C VAL A 221 -1.26 24.67 3.02
N LEU A 222 -1.40 23.35 2.82
CA LEU A 222 -2.30 22.81 1.79
C LEU A 222 -3.77 23.21 2.00
N ALA A 223 -4.22 23.32 3.25
CA ALA A 223 -5.57 23.77 3.55
C ALA A 223 -5.81 25.25 3.20
N SER A 224 -4.77 26.08 3.26
CA SER A 224 -4.83 27.51 2.96
C SER A 224 -4.63 27.86 1.48
N ILE A 225 -4.13 26.92 0.68
CA ILE A 225 -3.88 27.13 -0.74
C ILE A 225 -5.17 27.52 -1.47
N LYS A 226 -5.09 28.65 -2.20
CA LYS A 226 -6.16 29.16 -3.05
C LYS A 226 -5.59 29.77 -4.33
N ASN A 227 -6.23 29.48 -5.46
CA ASN A 227 -5.97 30.01 -6.80
C ASN A 227 -4.48 30.03 -7.16
N THR A 228 -3.86 28.85 -7.21
CA THR A 228 -2.43 28.71 -7.53
C THR A 228 -2.15 28.80 -9.02
N LEU A 229 -0.87 29.02 -9.34
CA LEU A 229 -0.32 28.92 -10.68
C LEU A 229 0.13 27.49 -11.04
N ILE A 230 0.01 26.55 -10.08
CA ILE A 230 0.46 25.17 -10.23
C ILE A 230 -0.47 24.44 -11.21
N ALA A 231 0.10 23.92 -12.30
CA ALA A 231 -0.62 23.04 -13.21
C ALA A 231 -1.09 21.76 -12.50
N MET A 232 -2.29 21.29 -12.83
CA MET A 232 -2.87 20.10 -12.23
C MET A 232 -2.01 18.85 -12.53
N PRO A 233 -1.61 18.07 -11.50
CA PRO A 233 -0.69 16.93 -11.69
C PRO A 233 -1.23 15.88 -12.65
N GLY A 234 -0.42 15.46 -13.63
CA GLY A 234 -0.77 14.38 -14.55
C GLY A 234 -1.80 14.74 -15.62
N LEU A 235 -2.29 15.98 -15.69
CA LEU A 235 -3.04 16.44 -16.86
C LEU A 235 -2.09 16.86 -17.97
N ALA A 236 -2.34 16.38 -19.20
CA ALA A 236 -1.61 16.82 -20.37
C ALA A 236 -1.95 18.28 -20.69
N THR A 237 -0.95 19.13 -20.75
CA THR A 237 -1.11 20.53 -21.17
C THR A 237 -1.52 20.56 -22.65
N SER A 238 -2.80 20.76 -22.93
CA SER A 238 -3.25 21.08 -24.28
C SER A 238 -2.88 22.51 -24.62
N ALA A 239 -2.51 22.76 -25.88
CA ALA A 239 -2.05 24.06 -26.38
C ALA A 239 -3.03 25.25 -26.19
N LYS A 240 -4.24 25.01 -25.65
CA LYS A 240 -5.29 26.03 -25.49
C LYS A 240 -5.66 26.35 -24.03
N THR A 241 -5.43 25.47 -23.05
CA THR A 241 -5.84 25.69 -21.65
C THR A 241 -5.03 24.83 -20.68
N THR A 242 -4.32 25.46 -19.74
CA THR A 242 -3.70 24.80 -18.59
C THR A 242 -4.65 24.89 -17.40
N VAL A 243 -5.08 23.75 -16.86
CA VAL A 243 -5.88 23.72 -15.63
C VAL A 243 -4.93 23.84 -14.44
N THR A 244 -5.14 24.83 -13.57
CA THR A 244 -4.35 25.02 -12.35
C THR A 244 -5.12 24.58 -11.11
N ILE A 245 -4.40 24.37 -10.01
CA ILE A 245 -5.01 24.02 -8.73
C ILE A 245 -5.67 25.27 -8.13
N SER A 246 -7.01 25.25 -8.05
CA SER A 246 -7.77 26.27 -7.33
C SER A 246 -7.63 26.08 -5.82
N HIS A 247 -7.96 24.91 -5.27
CA HIS A 247 -7.80 24.64 -3.84
C HIS A 247 -7.83 23.14 -3.55
N VAL A 248 -7.42 22.76 -2.34
CA VAL A 248 -7.42 21.37 -1.89
C VAL A 248 -8.61 21.12 -0.98
N TYR A 249 -9.28 19.98 -1.13
CA TYR A 249 -10.38 19.60 -0.27
C TYR A 249 -9.89 19.36 1.18
N ASN A 250 -10.63 19.89 2.16
CA ASN A 250 -10.18 19.90 3.55
C ASN A 250 -10.31 18.55 4.27
N VAL A 251 -10.86 17.51 3.64
CA VAL A 251 -11.00 16.18 4.23
C VAL A 251 -10.22 15.17 3.42
N VAL A 252 -9.31 14.47 4.08
CA VAL A 252 -8.52 13.37 3.51
C VAL A 252 -9.08 12.05 4.01
N SER A 253 -9.48 11.18 3.09
CA SER A 253 -10.00 9.86 3.43
C SER A 253 -8.89 8.82 3.30
N ILE A 254 -8.72 7.98 4.31
CA ILE A 254 -7.76 6.86 4.28
C ILE A 254 -8.50 5.60 3.87
N LEU A 255 -8.00 4.91 2.85
CA LEU A 255 -8.62 3.66 2.40
C LEU A 255 -8.27 2.51 3.36
N PRO A 256 -9.23 1.60 3.66
CA PRO A 256 -9.04 0.51 4.60
C PRO A 256 -8.28 -0.68 3.98
N THR A 257 -7.13 -0.40 3.36
CA THR A 257 -6.21 -1.42 2.84
C THR A 257 -4.96 -1.49 3.72
N LYS A 258 -4.08 -2.48 3.49
CA LYS A 258 -2.89 -2.64 4.33
C LYS A 258 -1.93 -1.45 4.22
N THR A 259 -1.77 -0.87 3.02
CA THR A 259 -0.90 0.28 2.77
C THR A 259 -1.55 1.62 3.16
N LYS A 260 -2.82 1.62 3.58
CA LYS A 260 -3.58 2.80 4.05
C LYS A 260 -3.35 4.07 3.19
N PRO A 261 -3.51 3.99 1.86
CA PRO A 261 -3.29 5.12 0.99
C PRO A 261 -4.33 6.21 1.25
N LYS A 262 -3.92 7.46 1.02
CA LYS A 262 -4.72 8.67 1.31
C LYS A 262 -5.40 9.14 0.02
N LYS A 263 -6.72 9.26 0.03
CA LYS A 263 -7.50 9.84 -1.06
C LYS A 263 -7.50 11.36 -0.93
N LEU A 264 -6.85 12.04 -1.86
CA LEU A 264 -6.76 13.50 -1.97
C LEU A 264 -7.68 13.99 -3.09
N ILE A 265 -8.31 15.15 -2.89
CA ILE A 265 -9.19 15.77 -3.88
C ILE A 265 -8.74 17.22 -4.07
N PHE A 266 -8.48 17.58 -5.32
CA PHE A 266 -8.12 18.92 -5.77
C PHE A 266 -9.25 19.49 -6.61
N TYR A 267 -9.45 20.80 -6.53
CA TYR A 267 -10.36 21.53 -7.41
C TYR A 267 -9.54 22.29 -8.45
N GLY A 268 -9.89 22.12 -9.72
CA GLY A 268 -9.25 22.83 -10.82
C GLY A 268 -9.80 24.24 -11.00
N SER A 269 -9.05 25.07 -11.71
CA SER A 269 -9.50 26.38 -12.19
C SER A 269 -10.67 26.31 -13.18
N ASP A 270 -10.93 25.13 -13.74
CA ASP A 270 -12.08 24.82 -14.61
C ASP A 270 -13.35 24.44 -13.83
N GLY A 271 -13.27 24.37 -12.50
CA GLY A 271 -14.38 23.98 -11.62
C GLY A 271 -14.56 22.47 -11.49
N GLN A 272 -13.71 21.65 -12.13
CA GLN A 272 -13.77 20.19 -12.04
C GLN A 272 -13.01 19.69 -10.80
N THR A 273 -13.46 18.55 -10.26
CA THR A 273 -12.78 17.83 -9.18
C THR A 273 -11.82 16.80 -9.75
N TYR A 274 -10.59 16.81 -9.24
CA TYR A 274 -9.52 15.87 -9.58
C TYR A 274 -9.14 15.08 -8.34
N THR A 275 -9.38 13.78 -8.40
CA THR A 275 -9.12 12.88 -7.28
C THR A 275 -7.83 12.12 -7.51
N TYR A 276 -7.01 12.01 -6.48
CA TYR A 276 -5.77 11.24 -6.50
C TYR A 276 -5.72 10.28 -5.32
N LEU A 277 -5.15 9.11 -5.56
CA LEU A 277 -4.72 8.17 -4.56
C LEU A 277 -3.26 8.44 -4.25
N PHE A 278 -2.99 8.85 -3.02
CA PHE A 278 -1.65 9.10 -2.54
C PHE A 278 -1.10 7.88 -1.82
N LYS A 279 -0.03 7.30 -2.39
CA LYS A 279 0.64 6.10 -1.88
C LYS A 279 2.01 6.46 -1.32
N GLY A 280 2.31 5.91 -0.15
CA GLY A 280 3.59 6.05 0.54
C GLY A 280 4.19 4.68 0.84
N LEU A 281 5.52 4.64 0.97
CA LEU A 281 6.32 3.41 1.14
C LEU A 281 6.20 2.45 -0.05
N GLU A 282 5.91 2.98 -1.23
CA GLU A 282 5.74 2.22 -2.47
C GLU A 282 6.46 2.96 -3.61
N ASP A 283 7.26 2.23 -4.39
CA ASP A 283 7.92 2.78 -5.57
C ASP A 283 6.95 2.76 -6.75
N LEU A 284 6.58 3.93 -7.26
CA LEU A 284 5.64 4.10 -8.36
C LEU A 284 6.32 4.37 -9.71
N HIS A 285 7.66 4.33 -9.80
CA HIS A 285 8.36 4.58 -11.05
C HIS A 285 8.03 3.51 -12.09
N LEU A 286 7.90 2.24 -11.68
CA LEU A 286 7.53 1.18 -12.61
C LEU A 286 6.12 1.42 -13.19
N ASP A 287 5.14 1.72 -12.33
CA ASP A 287 3.77 2.05 -12.74
C ASP A 287 3.76 3.23 -13.73
N GLU A 288 4.55 4.27 -13.47
CA GLU A 288 4.70 5.42 -14.36
C GLU A 288 5.20 5.02 -15.75
N ARG A 289 6.20 4.14 -15.83
CA ARG A 289 6.70 3.60 -17.12
C ARG A 289 5.67 2.76 -17.85
N ILE A 290 4.88 1.95 -17.13
CA ILE A 290 3.79 1.19 -17.75
C ILE A 290 2.74 2.14 -18.33
N MET A 291 2.35 3.20 -17.61
CA MET A 291 1.40 4.19 -18.14
C MET A 291 1.93 4.94 -19.37
N GLN A 292 3.24 5.25 -19.41
CA GLN A 292 3.89 5.80 -20.60
C GLN A 292 3.84 4.82 -21.78
N PHE A 293 4.14 3.55 -21.55
CA PHE A 293 4.04 2.52 -22.57
C PHE A 293 2.63 2.43 -23.16
N LEU A 294 1.58 2.45 -22.32
CA LEU A 294 0.19 2.48 -22.78
C LEU A 294 -0.13 3.73 -23.61
N SER A 295 0.43 4.89 -23.25
CA SER A 295 0.29 6.13 -24.02
C SER A 295 0.92 6.02 -25.42
N ILE A 296 2.09 5.40 -25.52
CA ILE A 296 2.76 5.13 -26.80
C ILE A 296 1.93 4.14 -27.63
N ALA A 297 1.44 3.05 -27.02
CA ALA A 297 0.58 2.08 -27.69
C ALA A 297 -0.68 2.73 -28.26
N ASN A 298 -1.32 3.63 -27.50
CA ASN A 298 -2.46 4.40 -27.97
C ASN A 298 -2.12 5.29 -29.16
N THR A 299 -0.95 5.94 -29.14
CA THR A 299 -0.48 6.79 -30.25
C THR A 299 -0.32 5.97 -31.54
N MET A 300 0.16 4.73 -31.44
CA MET A 300 0.24 3.81 -32.57
C MET A 300 -1.15 3.37 -33.07
N MET A 301 -2.09 3.09 -32.15
CA MET A 301 -3.44 2.67 -32.51
C MET A 301 -4.28 3.79 -33.13
N VAL A 302 -3.99 5.06 -32.83
CA VAL A 302 -4.67 6.22 -33.43
C VAL A 302 -4.51 6.27 -34.95
N GLN A 303 -3.41 5.74 -35.49
CA GLN A 303 -3.18 5.69 -36.95
C GLN A 303 -4.14 4.74 -37.67
N ASN A 304 -4.78 3.82 -36.95
CA ASN A 304 -5.73 2.84 -37.48
C ASN A 304 -7.20 3.23 -37.25
N ALA A 305 -7.50 4.52 -37.07
CA ALA A 305 -8.88 4.96 -36.92
C ALA A 305 -9.71 4.61 -38.17
N ASP A 306 -10.89 4.01 -37.95
CA ASP A 306 -11.84 3.68 -39.01
C ASP A 306 -12.21 4.93 -39.84
N LEU A 307 -12.72 4.72 -41.06
CA LEU A 307 -13.22 5.77 -41.97
C LEU A 307 -14.28 6.72 -41.34
N THR A 308 -14.85 6.34 -40.19
CA THR A 308 -15.81 7.11 -39.39
C THR A 308 -15.17 8.02 -38.35
N GLY A 309 -13.84 8.00 -38.20
CA GLY A 309 -13.08 8.79 -37.24
C GLY A 309 -13.18 8.32 -35.79
N GLN A 310 -13.84 7.19 -35.51
CA GLN A 310 -13.92 6.61 -34.18
C GLN A 310 -12.81 5.58 -33.96
N ASN A 311 -11.83 5.90 -33.14
CA ASN A 311 -10.82 4.92 -32.72
C ASN A 311 -11.41 4.03 -31.61
N LEU A 312 -11.75 2.80 -31.98
CA LEU A 312 -12.25 1.76 -31.05
C LEU A 312 -11.11 1.04 -30.30
N TYR A 313 -9.87 1.18 -30.77
CA TYR A 313 -8.69 0.54 -30.20
C TYR A 313 -7.96 1.51 -29.28
N ARG A 314 -8.25 1.41 -27.98
CA ARG A 314 -7.64 2.25 -26.96
C ARG A 314 -7.39 1.45 -25.69
N ALA A 315 -6.19 1.56 -25.15
CA ALA A 315 -5.85 1.15 -23.81
C ALA A 315 -6.13 2.31 -22.85
N ARG A 316 -7.08 2.16 -21.91
CA ARG A 316 -7.25 3.17 -20.86
C ARG A 316 -5.99 3.19 -19.99
N HIS A 317 -5.51 4.39 -19.71
CA HIS A 317 -4.37 4.62 -18.82
C HIS A 317 -4.69 5.81 -17.94
N TYR A 318 -4.04 5.88 -16.78
CA TYR A 318 -4.17 6.95 -15.81
C TYR A 318 -2.78 7.56 -15.54
N SER A 319 -2.76 8.75 -14.96
CA SER A 319 -1.50 9.43 -14.69
C SER A 319 -0.95 9.01 -13.32
N VAL A 320 0.34 8.66 -13.30
CA VAL A 320 1.11 8.33 -12.09
C VAL A 320 2.22 9.37 -11.96
N ILE A 321 2.34 9.98 -10.79
CA ILE A 321 3.30 11.04 -10.50
C ILE A 321 4.15 10.63 -9.29
N PRO A 322 5.34 10.04 -9.52
CA PRO A 322 6.31 9.81 -8.45
C PRO A 322 6.73 11.14 -7.82
N LEU A 323 6.72 11.21 -6.48
CA LEU A 323 7.14 12.38 -5.68
C LEU A 323 8.44 12.12 -4.92
N GLY A 324 9.07 10.98 -5.16
CA GLY A 324 10.29 10.50 -4.53
C GLY A 324 10.47 9.00 -4.78
N PRO A 325 11.49 8.37 -4.19
CA PRO A 325 11.81 6.96 -4.43
C PRO A 325 10.72 5.99 -3.93
N ARG A 326 9.86 6.41 -2.99
CA ARG A 326 8.84 5.54 -2.38
C ARG A 326 7.54 6.25 -2.06
N SER A 327 7.18 7.25 -2.85
CA SER A 327 5.92 7.96 -2.68
C SER A 327 5.47 8.54 -4.00
N GLY A 328 4.16 8.62 -4.21
CA GLY A 328 3.63 9.35 -5.34
C GLY A 328 2.11 9.33 -5.42
N LEU A 329 1.60 10.01 -6.43
CA LEU A 329 0.18 10.18 -6.69
C LEU A 329 -0.24 9.29 -7.86
N ILE A 330 -1.37 8.62 -7.71
CA ILE A 330 -2.05 7.90 -8.79
C ILE A 330 -3.38 8.59 -9.03
N SER A 331 -3.68 8.91 -10.29
CA SER A 331 -4.97 9.52 -10.63
C SER A 331 -6.10 8.53 -10.38
N TRP A 332 -7.17 9.00 -9.73
CA TRP A 332 -8.34 8.18 -9.48
C TRP A 332 -9.20 8.13 -10.74
N VAL A 333 -9.62 6.91 -11.10
CA VAL A 333 -10.53 6.70 -12.22
C VAL A 333 -11.96 6.65 -11.69
N ASP A 334 -12.74 7.68 -12.00
CA ASP A 334 -14.16 7.75 -11.64
C ASP A 334 -15.04 6.98 -12.63
N GLY A 335 -16.25 6.61 -12.19
CA GLY A 335 -17.24 5.94 -13.06
C GLY A 335 -17.01 4.46 -13.32
N THR A 336 -15.93 3.88 -12.81
CA THR A 336 -15.62 2.46 -12.98
C THR A 336 -16.09 1.62 -11.80
N THR A 337 -16.50 0.37 -12.07
CA THR A 337 -16.91 -0.62 -11.07
C THR A 337 -15.97 -1.83 -11.11
N PRO A 338 -15.37 -2.26 -9.99
CA PRO A 338 -14.62 -3.51 -9.94
C PRO A 338 -15.52 -4.69 -10.27
N VAL A 339 -15.04 -5.64 -11.09
CA VAL A 339 -15.83 -6.83 -11.46
C VAL A 339 -16.22 -7.63 -10.22
N PHE A 340 -15.36 -7.67 -9.19
CA PHE A 340 -15.65 -8.35 -7.93
C PHE A 340 -16.89 -7.79 -7.23
N ALA A 341 -17.16 -6.48 -7.37
CA ALA A 341 -18.32 -5.85 -6.78
C ALA A 341 -19.63 -6.40 -7.36
N LEU A 342 -19.64 -6.79 -8.65
CA LEU A 342 -20.79 -7.41 -9.30
C LEU A 342 -21.06 -8.80 -8.71
N TYR A 343 -20.02 -9.61 -8.58
CA TYR A 343 -20.10 -10.94 -7.96
C TYR A 343 -20.59 -10.86 -6.51
N LYS A 344 -20.01 -9.95 -5.72
CA LYS A 344 -20.40 -9.73 -4.32
C LYS A 344 -21.86 -9.30 -4.17
N ARG A 345 -22.33 -8.38 -5.03
CA ARG A 345 -23.75 -7.96 -5.07
C ARG A 345 -24.68 -9.12 -5.45
N TRP A 346 -24.26 -9.98 -6.38
CA TRP A 346 -25.01 -11.18 -6.71
C TRP A 346 -25.14 -12.13 -5.51
N GLN A 347 -24.03 -12.44 -4.83
CA GLN A 347 -24.06 -13.28 -3.61
C GLN A 347 -25.00 -12.71 -2.55
N GLN A 348 -24.96 -11.40 -2.31
CA GLN A 348 -25.86 -10.71 -1.39
C GLN A 348 -27.34 -10.92 -1.75
N ARG A 349 -27.68 -10.83 -3.05
CA ARG A 349 -29.05 -11.06 -3.53
C ARG A 349 -29.47 -12.51 -3.33
N GLU A 350 -28.60 -13.49 -3.60
CA GLU A 350 -28.92 -14.90 -3.39
C GLU A 350 -29.16 -15.24 -1.92
N THR A 351 -28.34 -14.71 -1.00
CA THR A 351 -28.53 -14.91 0.44
C THR A 351 -29.80 -14.23 0.97
N ALA A 352 -30.22 -13.12 0.35
CA ALA A 352 -31.43 -12.39 0.73
C ALA A 352 -32.72 -13.01 0.18
N LYS A 353 -32.65 -13.99 -0.74
CA LYS A 353 -33.85 -14.68 -1.22
C LYS A 353 -34.46 -15.50 -0.07
N PRO A 354 -35.76 -15.33 0.23
CA PRO A 354 -36.41 -16.15 1.25
C PRO A 354 -36.43 -17.60 0.77
N ASN A 355 -35.64 -18.46 1.43
CA ASN A 355 -35.58 -19.88 1.10
C ASN A 355 -36.95 -20.54 1.38
N THR A 356 -37.67 -20.94 0.33
CA THR A 356 -38.91 -21.74 0.41
C THR A 356 -38.65 -23.22 0.74
N LYS A 357 -37.43 -23.58 1.16
CA LYS A 357 -37.09 -24.94 1.61
C LYS A 357 -36.37 -24.86 2.96
N ASN A 358 -37.10 -25.27 4.00
CA ASN A 358 -36.70 -25.75 5.31
C ASN A 358 -35.41 -25.18 5.94
N SER A 359 -35.62 -24.31 6.93
CA SER A 359 -34.96 -24.27 8.24
C SER A 359 -33.52 -24.79 8.32
N ILE A 360 -32.56 -23.86 8.37
CA ILE A 360 -31.68 -23.63 9.53
C ILE A 360 -31.30 -22.15 9.49
N ASN A 361 -31.68 -21.41 10.54
CA ASN A 361 -31.15 -20.08 10.83
C ASN A 361 -29.65 -20.22 11.14
N THR A 362 -28.81 -20.00 10.14
CA THR A 362 -27.46 -19.50 10.39
C THR A 362 -27.41 -18.11 9.79
N ASN A 363 -27.09 -17.11 10.63
CA ASN A 363 -26.60 -15.81 10.19
C ASN A 363 -25.25 -16.02 9.49
N THR A 364 -25.22 -16.70 8.35
CA THR A 364 -24.01 -16.79 7.54
C THR A 364 -23.91 -15.49 6.76
N GLY A 365 -23.05 -14.60 7.25
CA GLY A 365 -22.53 -13.52 6.42
C GLY A 365 -21.99 -14.08 5.10
N ILE A 366 -21.93 -13.23 4.08
CA ILE A 366 -21.39 -13.58 2.75
C ILE A 366 -20.03 -14.25 2.94
N LEU A 367 -19.93 -15.51 2.51
CA LEU A 367 -18.69 -16.27 2.60
C LEU A 367 -17.62 -15.64 1.70
N ARG A 368 -16.38 -15.62 2.20
CA ARG A 368 -15.23 -15.16 1.41
C ARG A 368 -14.92 -16.18 0.30
N PRO A 369 -14.31 -15.75 -0.83
CA PRO A 369 -13.92 -16.66 -1.90
C PRO A 369 -13.09 -17.86 -1.41
N SER A 370 -12.15 -17.62 -0.49
CA SER A 370 -11.34 -18.68 0.12
C SER A 370 -12.21 -19.69 0.88
N GLU A 371 -13.20 -19.23 1.64
CA GLU A 371 -14.09 -20.10 2.42
C GLU A 371 -14.95 -20.96 1.49
N LEU A 372 -15.51 -20.37 0.43
CA LEU A 372 -16.28 -21.11 -0.58
C LEU A 372 -15.44 -22.21 -1.25
N PHE A 373 -14.22 -21.88 -1.63
CA PHE A 373 -13.29 -22.82 -2.24
C PHE A 373 -12.93 -23.97 -1.30
N TYR A 374 -12.47 -23.66 -0.07
CA TYR A 374 -12.05 -24.68 0.90
C TYR A 374 -13.21 -25.54 1.41
N ASN A 375 -14.44 -25.00 1.50
CA ASN A 375 -15.62 -25.76 1.89
C ASN A 375 -15.95 -26.89 0.90
N LYS A 376 -15.70 -26.68 -0.40
CA LYS A 376 -15.85 -27.72 -1.44
C LYS A 376 -14.63 -28.61 -1.58
N LEU A 377 -13.43 -28.03 -1.44
CA LEU A 377 -12.18 -28.75 -1.62
C LEU A 377 -11.91 -29.77 -0.51
N ASN A 378 -12.07 -29.37 0.76
CA ASN A 378 -11.68 -30.20 1.91
C ASN A 378 -12.39 -31.57 1.98
N PRO A 379 -13.70 -31.68 1.70
CA PRO A 379 -14.37 -32.98 1.61
C PRO A 379 -13.80 -33.88 0.51
N LEU A 380 -13.58 -33.33 -0.69
CA LEU A 380 -13.09 -34.09 -1.85
C LEU A 380 -11.63 -34.53 -1.67
N LEU A 381 -10.79 -33.71 -1.03
CA LEU A 381 -9.41 -34.10 -0.68
C LEU A 381 -9.38 -35.26 0.32
N LYS A 382 -10.29 -35.26 1.30
CA LYS A 382 -10.42 -36.36 2.26
C LYS A 382 -10.89 -37.65 1.60
N GLU A 383 -11.85 -37.56 0.67
CA GLU A 383 -12.33 -38.70 -0.11
C GLU A 383 -11.21 -39.33 -0.96
N HIS A 384 -10.31 -38.49 -1.51
CA HIS A 384 -9.14 -38.94 -2.28
C HIS A 384 -7.95 -39.34 -1.40
N GLY A 385 -8.10 -39.39 -0.07
CA GLY A 385 -7.08 -39.90 0.84
C GLY A 385 -5.87 -38.97 1.06
N VAL A 386 -5.98 -37.68 0.74
CA VAL A 386 -4.90 -36.70 0.95
C VAL A 386 -4.76 -36.44 2.46
N LYS A 387 -3.59 -36.78 3.02
CA LYS A 387 -3.31 -36.66 4.46
C LYS A 387 -2.98 -35.24 4.88
N ASN A 388 -2.24 -34.49 4.05
CA ASN A 388 -1.84 -33.12 4.35
C ASN A 388 -2.67 -32.13 3.51
N LEU A 389 -3.69 -31.54 4.14
CA LEU A 389 -4.58 -30.58 3.49
C LEU A 389 -3.89 -29.23 3.21
N GLU A 390 -2.77 -28.94 3.87
CA GLU A 390 -2.06 -27.66 3.73
C GLU A 390 -1.06 -27.69 2.56
N ASN A 391 -0.57 -28.87 2.17
CA ASN A 391 0.39 -29.01 1.09
C ASN A 391 -0.30 -28.97 -0.29
N ARG A 392 -0.31 -27.80 -0.93
CA ARG A 392 -0.91 -27.60 -2.26
C ARG A 392 -0.31 -28.47 -3.35
N LYS A 393 0.98 -28.83 -3.25
CA LYS A 393 1.67 -29.69 -4.21
C LYS A 393 1.08 -31.10 -4.28
N GLU A 394 0.44 -31.55 -3.20
CA GLU A 394 -0.18 -32.88 -3.10
C GLU A 394 -1.63 -32.93 -3.62
N TRP A 395 -2.19 -31.79 -4.04
CA TRP A 395 -3.60 -31.72 -4.44
C TRP A 395 -3.83 -32.34 -5.82
N PRO A 396 -4.74 -33.33 -5.95
CA PRO A 396 -5.03 -33.94 -7.24
C PRO A 396 -5.67 -32.96 -8.21
N LEU A 397 -5.15 -32.89 -9.44
CA LEU A 397 -5.69 -32.02 -10.49
C LEU A 397 -7.16 -32.34 -10.83
N SER A 398 -7.57 -33.61 -10.74
CA SER A 398 -8.96 -34.03 -10.96
C SER A 398 -9.91 -33.38 -9.96
N VAL A 399 -9.54 -33.35 -8.68
CA VAL A 399 -10.32 -32.72 -7.60
C VAL A 399 -10.44 -31.21 -7.83
N LEU A 400 -9.34 -30.55 -8.18
CA LEU A 400 -9.34 -29.11 -8.46
C LEU A 400 -10.26 -28.76 -9.63
N LYS A 401 -10.23 -29.55 -10.72
CA LYS A 401 -11.14 -29.39 -11.86
C LYS A 401 -12.60 -29.61 -11.47
N GLN A 402 -12.87 -30.59 -10.61
CA GLN A 402 -14.21 -30.84 -10.10
C GLN A 402 -14.74 -29.64 -9.30
N VAL A 403 -13.95 -29.14 -8.33
CA VAL A 403 -14.33 -27.97 -7.52
C VAL A 403 -14.61 -26.75 -8.39
N LEU A 404 -13.77 -26.50 -9.40
CA LEU A 404 -13.97 -25.42 -10.36
C LEU A 404 -15.30 -25.57 -11.11
N THR A 405 -15.58 -26.77 -11.63
CA THR A 405 -16.80 -27.05 -12.40
C THR A 405 -18.05 -26.86 -11.56
N GLU A 406 -18.03 -27.31 -10.30
CA GLU A 406 -19.13 -27.11 -9.35
C GLU A 406 -19.37 -25.62 -9.05
N LEU A 407 -18.30 -24.85 -8.77
CA LEU A 407 -18.41 -23.42 -8.50
C LEU A 407 -18.89 -22.62 -9.72
N MET A 408 -18.47 -23.02 -10.93
CA MET A 408 -18.95 -22.44 -12.18
C MET A 408 -20.44 -22.72 -12.41
N ALA A 409 -20.93 -23.90 -12.03
CA ALA A 409 -22.35 -24.25 -12.16
C ALA A 409 -23.24 -23.47 -11.18
N GLU A 410 -22.71 -23.08 -10.02
CA GLU A 410 -23.43 -22.28 -9.02
C GLU A 410 -23.53 -20.80 -9.39
N THR A 411 -22.59 -20.29 -10.19
CA THR A 411 -22.52 -18.86 -10.53
C THR A 411 -23.08 -18.61 -11.95
N PRO A 412 -24.02 -17.67 -12.13
CA PRO A 412 -24.51 -17.32 -13.46
C PRO A 412 -23.38 -16.77 -14.35
N SER A 413 -23.33 -17.22 -15.60
CA SER A 413 -22.33 -16.77 -16.59
C SER A 413 -22.65 -15.40 -17.21
N ASP A 414 -23.84 -14.85 -16.95
CA ASP A 414 -24.36 -13.65 -17.60
C ASP A 414 -24.40 -12.41 -16.71
N LEU A 415 -23.72 -12.44 -15.55
CA LEU A 415 -23.72 -11.33 -14.58
C LEU A 415 -23.32 -10.00 -15.23
N LEU A 416 -22.15 -9.95 -15.88
CA LEU A 416 -21.66 -8.72 -16.51
C LEU A 416 -22.52 -8.31 -17.72
N ALA A 417 -22.95 -9.27 -18.54
CA ALA A 417 -23.77 -9.00 -19.72
C ALA A 417 -25.12 -8.38 -19.35
N LYS A 418 -25.75 -8.86 -18.27
CA LYS A 418 -26.99 -8.28 -17.73
C LYS A 418 -26.79 -6.87 -17.18
N GLU A 419 -25.68 -6.62 -16.49
CA GLU A 419 -25.39 -5.28 -15.97
C GLU A 419 -25.20 -4.26 -17.12
N PHE A 420 -24.53 -4.64 -18.22
CA PHE A 420 -24.46 -3.80 -19.42
C PHE A 420 -25.83 -3.53 -20.05
N TRP A 421 -26.69 -4.55 -20.11
CA TRP A 421 -28.06 -4.39 -20.61
C TRP A 421 -28.88 -3.44 -19.73
N CYS A 422 -28.89 -3.67 -18.42
CA CYS A 422 -29.67 -2.88 -17.46
C CYS A 422 -29.18 -1.43 -17.35
N ASN A 423 -27.88 -1.16 -17.56
CA ASN A 423 -27.33 0.20 -17.55
C ASN A 423 -27.55 0.95 -18.87
N SER A 424 -27.92 0.25 -19.95
CA SER A 424 -28.11 0.85 -21.27
C SER A 424 -29.52 1.40 -21.46
N ILE A 425 -29.63 2.62 -21.97
CA ILE A 425 -30.91 3.31 -22.20
C ILE A 425 -31.67 2.72 -23.39
N SER A 426 -30.97 2.14 -24.37
CA SER A 426 -31.56 1.53 -25.56
C SER A 426 -30.73 0.35 -26.07
N ALA A 427 -31.34 -0.50 -26.89
CA ALA A 427 -30.65 -1.63 -27.55
C ALA A 427 -29.44 -1.17 -28.40
N SER A 428 -29.54 0.01 -29.02
CA SER A 428 -28.43 0.59 -29.78
C SER A 428 -27.25 0.98 -28.88
N SER A 429 -27.53 1.59 -27.70
CA SER A 429 -26.51 1.93 -26.71
C SER A 429 -25.85 0.67 -26.17
N TRP A 430 -26.65 -0.35 -25.84
CA TRP A 430 -26.15 -1.64 -25.37
C TRP A 430 -25.20 -2.29 -26.38
N TRP A 431 -25.58 -2.29 -27.67
CA TRP A 431 -24.72 -2.82 -28.73
C TRP A 431 -23.37 -2.09 -28.79
N GLN A 432 -23.37 -0.76 -28.65
CA GLN A 432 -22.12 0.01 -28.63
C GLN A 432 -21.26 -0.28 -27.40
N VAL A 433 -21.86 -0.41 -26.22
CA VAL A 433 -21.17 -0.76 -24.96
C VAL A 433 -20.52 -2.14 -25.08
N VAL A 434 -21.27 -3.15 -25.54
CA VAL A 434 -20.75 -4.52 -25.73
C VAL A 434 -19.63 -4.52 -26.77
N LYS A 435 -19.82 -3.80 -27.89
CA LYS A 435 -18.80 -3.66 -28.92
C LYS A 435 -17.51 -3.06 -28.34
N ARG A 436 -17.59 -1.95 -27.60
CA ARG A 436 -16.43 -1.30 -26.95
C ARG A 436 -15.75 -2.20 -25.93
N TYR A 437 -16.53 -2.92 -25.12
CA TYR A 437 -15.99 -3.90 -24.18
C TYR A 437 -15.14 -4.97 -24.89
N SER A 438 -15.63 -5.53 -25.99
CA SER A 438 -14.87 -6.52 -26.77
C SER A 438 -13.53 -5.97 -27.27
N TYR A 439 -13.49 -4.74 -27.79
CA TYR A 439 -12.23 -4.12 -28.24
C TYR A 439 -11.30 -3.78 -27.07
N SER A 440 -11.83 -3.20 -25.99
CA SER A 440 -11.04 -2.82 -24.81
C SER A 440 -10.37 -4.03 -24.17
N VAL A 441 -11.12 -5.14 -24.01
CA VAL A 441 -10.57 -6.40 -23.50
C VAL A 441 -9.51 -6.96 -24.45
N ALA A 442 -9.74 -6.94 -25.76
CA ALA A 442 -8.77 -7.44 -26.73
C ALA A 442 -7.45 -6.67 -26.67
N VAL A 443 -7.53 -5.33 -26.65
CA VAL A 443 -6.35 -4.46 -26.54
C VAL A 443 -5.60 -4.72 -25.23
N MET A 444 -6.29 -4.70 -24.09
CA MET A 444 -5.65 -4.92 -22.79
C MET A 444 -5.11 -6.33 -22.61
N SER A 445 -5.72 -7.34 -23.25
CA SER A 445 -5.23 -8.73 -23.22
C SER A 445 -3.94 -8.89 -24.01
N ILE A 446 -3.87 -8.32 -25.22
CA ILE A 446 -2.66 -8.38 -26.06
C ILE A 446 -1.52 -7.60 -25.40
N ILE A 447 -1.80 -6.38 -24.93
CA ILE A 447 -0.80 -5.58 -24.21
C ILE A 447 -0.35 -6.30 -22.94
N GLY A 448 -1.28 -6.88 -22.19
CA GLY A 448 -0.95 -7.64 -20.98
C GLY A 448 -0.08 -8.86 -21.26
N TYR A 449 -0.31 -9.56 -22.37
CA TYR A 449 0.56 -10.65 -22.82
C TYR A 449 1.98 -10.16 -23.17
N ILE A 450 2.11 -9.04 -23.89
CA ILE A 450 3.41 -8.50 -24.30
C ILE A 450 4.23 -8.03 -23.09
N ILE A 451 3.60 -7.33 -22.14
CA ILE A 451 4.26 -6.79 -20.95
C ILE A 451 4.52 -7.88 -19.90
N GLY A 452 3.70 -8.94 -19.89
CA GLY A 452 3.70 -9.93 -18.81
C GLY A 452 2.93 -9.45 -17.57
N LEU A 453 1.81 -8.74 -17.76
CA LEU A 453 0.98 -8.22 -16.67
C LEU A 453 0.39 -9.36 -15.82
N GLY A 454 0.77 -9.42 -14.54
CA GLY A 454 0.21 -10.34 -13.53
C GLY A 454 -0.94 -9.73 -12.70
N ASP A 455 -1.40 -10.43 -11.67
CA ASP A 455 -2.35 -9.92 -10.66
C ASP A 455 -3.73 -9.46 -11.21
N ARG A 456 -4.31 -10.26 -12.11
CA ARG A 456 -5.59 -9.99 -12.80
C ARG A 456 -6.83 -10.35 -11.95
N HIS A 457 -6.78 -10.18 -10.63
CA HIS A 457 -7.91 -10.48 -9.76
C HIS A 457 -9.08 -9.49 -9.98
N LEU A 458 -10.30 -9.89 -9.62
CA LEU A 458 -11.51 -9.14 -9.95
C LEU A 458 -11.63 -7.75 -9.28
N ASP A 459 -10.80 -7.44 -8.27
CA ASP A 459 -10.68 -6.09 -7.71
C ASP A 459 -9.77 -5.15 -8.54
N ASN A 460 -8.85 -5.69 -9.34
CA ASN A 460 -7.92 -4.93 -10.20
C ASN A 460 -8.46 -4.77 -11.63
N VAL A 461 -9.47 -5.56 -12.02
CA VAL A 461 -10.16 -5.41 -13.29
C VAL A 461 -11.41 -4.56 -13.04
N LEU A 462 -11.35 -3.32 -13.51
CA LEU A 462 -12.43 -2.35 -13.41
C LEU A 462 -13.16 -2.27 -14.75
N VAL A 463 -14.46 -1.99 -14.72
CA VAL A 463 -15.27 -1.81 -15.93
C VAL A 463 -16.11 -0.56 -15.80
N ASP A 464 -16.10 0.28 -16.84
CA ASP A 464 -17.03 1.38 -16.99
C ASP A 464 -18.34 0.84 -17.57
N LEU A 465 -19.38 0.71 -16.74
CA LEU A 465 -20.67 0.16 -17.17
C LEU A 465 -21.40 1.05 -18.18
N SER A 466 -21.00 2.31 -18.31
CA SER A 466 -21.62 3.28 -19.22
C SER A 466 -20.95 3.27 -20.59
N SER A 467 -19.62 3.12 -20.65
CA SER A 467 -18.88 3.09 -21.92
C SER A 467 -18.56 1.69 -22.43
N GLY A 468 -18.46 0.70 -21.53
CA GLY A 468 -18.00 -0.66 -21.81
C GLY A 468 -16.48 -0.83 -21.73
N GLU A 469 -15.70 0.22 -21.51
CA GLU A 469 -14.24 0.12 -21.43
C GLU A 469 -13.77 -0.57 -20.13
N VAL A 470 -12.61 -1.22 -20.23
CA VAL A 470 -11.92 -1.97 -19.16
C VAL A 470 -10.63 -1.28 -18.80
#